data_AF-A0A930HNT6-F1
#
_entry.id   AF-A0A930HNT6-F1
#
_cell.length_a   1.000
_cell.length_b   1.000
_cell.length_c   1.000
_cell.angle_alpha   90.00
_cell.angle_beta   90.00
_cell.angle_gamma   90.00
#
_symmetry.space_group_name_H-M   'P 1'
#
loop_
_entity.id
_entity.type
_entity.pdbx_description
1 polymer ?
#
loop_
_entity_poly.entity_id
_entity_poly.type
_entity_poly.pdbx_seq_one_letter_code
_entity_poly.pdbx_strand_id
1 'polypeptide(L)'
;MIHFNKIDLTLGIAFSFSMLPSSLQAHTQSLQEKVKNYFLQTLKSKQNTDWKSKEAFQRNKNYSTDIRRQLKKNEIDANEKMVWTAWCEANRELKEEKLTQLGSLQKGDQDAWNLPQGLEPNATMPYYYGSKGKAEGELPLFLYLHGSGPKSQEWQTGLLLGNRFNDAPSIYFIPQIPNEGNYYRWWQVAKQFAWEKLIRQSLVSGAVNANRIYVLGISEGGYGSQRLASFYADYWAAAGPMAGGEPLKNAPVENCANIGFSFLTGADDTGFYRNILTRYTQEAFEAAHKAHPLSADKRPLFRHRITLIPGMQHRIDYDPTTPWMKSYVRNPYPKTVLWEDYEMDGRHRSGFYNLQVIKSPSANRTYYEMNISNNVIELNIKNVEYTTIEKDKHWGIEMKFTRSYTIAKGGQLRIYLNNHLIDMRKPVTVIINDKQLYKGKVKATLQDMINSCTEYFDPYRVFHASIELNY
;
A
#
# COMPACT_ATOMS: atom_id res chain seq x y z
N MET A 1 49.37 47.13 -8.70
CA MET A 1 48.61 46.29 -7.74
C MET A 1 47.62 45.48 -8.55
N ILE A 2 47.74 44.15 -8.51
CA ILE A 2 47.30 43.21 -9.54
C ILE A 2 45.77 43.06 -9.53
N HIS A 3 45.13 43.27 -10.69
CA HIS A 3 43.74 42.93 -10.96
C HIS A 3 43.60 41.41 -11.09
N PHE A 4 42.77 40.79 -10.24
CA PHE A 4 42.35 39.41 -10.41
C PHE A 4 40.97 39.37 -11.10
N ASN A 5 40.98 38.92 -12.35
CA ASN A 5 39.79 38.47 -13.08
C ASN A 5 39.17 37.27 -12.37
N LYS A 6 37.90 37.35 -11.96
CA LYS A 6 37.07 36.16 -11.75
C LYS A 6 36.42 35.81 -13.08
N ILE A 7 36.91 34.74 -13.68
CA ILE A 7 36.30 34.08 -14.84
C ILE A 7 35.12 33.26 -14.30
N ASP A 8 33.90 33.63 -14.69
CA ASP A 8 32.73 32.77 -14.54
C ASP A 8 32.87 31.59 -15.50
N LEU A 9 33.13 30.40 -14.96
CA LEU A 9 33.04 29.14 -15.68
C LEU A 9 31.58 28.66 -15.63
N THR A 10 30.80 29.02 -16.65
CA THR A 10 29.52 28.38 -16.93
C THR A 10 29.80 26.96 -17.45
N LEU A 11 29.70 25.97 -16.57
CA LEU A 11 29.70 24.56 -16.95
C LEU A 11 28.35 24.23 -17.64
N GLY A 12 28.31 24.38 -18.96
CA GLY A 12 27.22 23.88 -19.78
C GLY A 12 27.25 22.35 -19.79
N ILE A 13 26.32 21.72 -19.08
CA ILE A 13 26.09 20.26 -19.18
C ILE A 13 25.46 20.01 -20.56
N ALA A 14 26.28 19.61 -21.52
CA ALA A 14 25.82 19.10 -22.80
C ALA A 14 25.19 17.72 -22.57
N PHE A 15 23.85 17.66 -22.54
CA PHE A 15 23.13 16.40 -22.68
C PHE A 15 23.38 15.88 -24.10
N SER A 16 24.26 14.88 -24.22
CA SER A 16 24.34 14.06 -25.42
C SER A 16 23.04 13.27 -25.56
N PHE A 17 22.04 13.83 -26.24
CA PHE A 17 20.91 13.08 -26.76
C PHE A 17 21.46 12.14 -27.84
N SER A 18 21.63 10.87 -27.50
CA SER A 18 21.70 9.82 -28.52
C SER A 18 20.35 9.79 -29.23
N MET A 19 20.23 10.49 -30.37
CA MET A 19 19.05 10.40 -31.20
C MET A 19 18.93 8.98 -31.72
N LEU A 20 17.88 8.28 -31.29
CA LEU A 20 17.51 7.00 -31.88
C LEU A 20 17.09 7.25 -33.34
N PRO A 21 17.35 6.31 -34.27
CA PRO A 21 16.87 6.41 -35.64
C PRO A 21 15.35 6.61 -35.69
N SER A 22 14.86 7.45 -36.60
CA SER A 22 13.45 7.87 -36.72
C SER A 22 12.45 6.71 -36.77
N SER A 23 12.82 5.58 -37.37
CA SER A 23 11.99 4.36 -37.43
C SER A 23 11.85 3.63 -36.09
N LEU A 24 12.91 3.60 -35.28
CA LEU A 24 12.90 3.05 -33.91
C LEU A 24 12.07 3.92 -32.96
N GLN A 25 12.12 5.24 -33.14
CA GLN A 25 11.32 6.18 -32.36
C GLN A 25 9.81 6.07 -32.67
N ALA A 26 9.44 5.98 -33.95
CA ALA A 26 8.05 5.75 -34.37
C ALA A 26 7.49 4.40 -33.89
N HIS A 27 8.29 3.33 -33.95
CA HIS A 27 7.87 2.01 -33.46
C HIS A 27 7.68 2.00 -31.92
N THR A 28 8.56 2.67 -31.19
CA THR A 28 8.46 2.78 -29.72
C THR A 28 7.23 3.57 -29.30
N GLN A 29 6.93 4.68 -29.98
CA GLN A 29 5.70 5.45 -29.76
C GLN A 29 4.45 4.61 -30.07
N SER A 30 4.46 3.80 -31.15
CA SER A 30 3.33 2.92 -31.49
C SER A 30 3.05 1.84 -30.44
N LEU A 31 4.10 1.33 -29.77
CA LEU A 31 3.96 0.33 -28.72
C LEU A 31 3.48 0.96 -27.40
N GLN A 32 4.03 2.10 -27.00
CA GLN A 32 3.57 2.82 -25.82
C GLN A 32 2.09 3.15 -25.92
N GLU A 33 1.65 3.64 -27.08
CA GLU A 33 0.23 3.93 -27.35
C GLU A 33 -0.64 2.67 -27.22
N LYS A 34 -0.18 1.51 -27.70
CA LYS A 34 -0.88 0.23 -27.53
C LYS A 34 -1.01 -0.15 -26.05
N VAL A 35 0.05 0.00 -25.26
CA VAL A 35 0.05 -0.28 -23.82
C VAL A 35 -0.85 0.68 -23.06
N LYS A 36 -0.78 1.98 -23.37
CA LYS A 36 -1.66 3.02 -22.82
C LYS A 36 -3.12 2.69 -23.08
N ASN A 37 -3.45 2.31 -24.31
CA ASN A 37 -4.82 1.95 -24.69
C ASN A 37 -5.34 0.73 -23.93
N TYR A 38 -4.50 -0.29 -23.70
CA TYR A 38 -4.85 -1.41 -22.82
C TYR A 38 -5.17 -0.92 -21.40
N PHE A 39 -4.29 -0.12 -20.79
CA PHE A 39 -4.51 0.40 -19.44
C PHE A 39 -5.78 1.25 -19.34
N LEU A 40 -6.01 2.14 -20.31
CA LEU A 40 -7.21 2.99 -20.33
C LEU A 40 -8.49 2.16 -20.44
N GLN A 41 -8.49 1.10 -21.26
CA GLN A 41 -9.63 0.17 -21.37
C GLN A 41 -9.85 -0.61 -20.07
N THR A 42 -8.79 -1.12 -19.44
CA THR A 42 -8.88 -1.83 -18.16
C THR A 42 -9.39 -0.90 -17.06
N LEU A 43 -8.89 0.33 -16.96
CA LEU A 43 -9.36 1.34 -16.00
C LEU A 43 -10.83 1.69 -16.20
N LYS A 44 -11.28 1.89 -17.45
CA LYS A 44 -12.70 2.11 -17.77
C LYS A 44 -13.56 0.91 -17.39
N SER A 45 -13.08 -0.31 -17.64
CA SER A 45 -13.78 -1.53 -17.22
C SER A 45 -13.90 -1.62 -15.70
N LYS A 46 -12.79 -1.40 -14.96
CA LYS A 46 -12.79 -1.44 -13.50
C LYS A 46 -13.73 -0.39 -12.93
N GLN A 47 -13.62 0.86 -13.38
CA GLN A 47 -14.56 1.94 -13.01
C GLN A 47 -16.01 1.51 -13.25
N ASN A 48 -16.38 1.09 -14.46
CA ASN A 48 -17.76 0.69 -14.76
C ASN A 48 -18.27 -0.48 -13.89
N THR A 49 -17.40 -1.41 -13.53
CA THR A 49 -17.75 -2.54 -12.66
C THR A 49 -17.93 -2.09 -11.21
N ASP A 50 -16.99 -1.31 -10.68
CA ASP A 50 -16.98 -0.84 -9.30
C ASP A 50 -18.19 0.08 -9.01
N TRP A 51 -18.64 0.85 -10.02
CA TRP A 51 -19.84 1.67 -9.93
C TRP A 51 -21.16 0.89 -9.93
N LYS A 52 -21.17 -0.36 -10.42
CA LYS A 52 -22.41 -1.13 -10.63
C LYS A 52 -22.66 -2.25 -9.62
N SER A 53 -21.63 -2.82 -8.99
CA SER A 53 -21.80 -3.98 -8.11
C SER A 53 -20.77 -4.02 -6.99
N LYS A 54 -21.27 -4.11 -5.74
CA LYS A 54 -20.47 -4.33 -4.54
C LYS A 54 -19.73 -5.66 -4.61
N GLU A 55 -20.42 -6.71 -5.03
CA GLU A 55 -19.87 -8.06 -5.16
C GLU A 55 -18.74 -8.10 -6.20
N ALA A 56 -18.86 -7.33 -7.28
CA ALA A 56 -17.85 -7.28 -8.31
C ALA A 56 -16.57 -6.54 -7.84
N PHE A 57 -16.73 -5.44 -7.10
CA PHE A 57 -15.59 -4.75 -6.48
C PHE A 57 -14.92 -5.60 -5.38
N GLN A 58 -15.73 -6.26 -4.54
CA GLN A 58 -15.28 -7.20 -3.51
C GLN A 58 -14.51 -8.40 -4.09
N ARG A 59 -14.93 -8.92 -5.25
CA ARG A 59 -14.23 -10.00 -5.97
C ARG A 59 -12.81 -9.63 -6.39
N ASN A 60 -12.57 -8.34 -6.60
CA ASN A 60 -11.26 -7.79 -6.95
C ASN A 60 -10.55 -8.56 -8.09
N LYS A 61 -11.20 -8.58 -9.26
CA LYS A 61 -10.80 -9.41 -10.40
C LYS A 61 -9.38 -9.09 -10.89
N ASN A 62 -8.60 -10.15 -11.16
CA ASN A 62 -7.30 -10.05 -11.85
C ASN A 62 -7.47 -9.72 -13.35
N TYR A 63 -6.61 -8.83 -13.85
CA TYR A 63 -6.54 -8.48 -15.27
C TYR A 63 -5.25 -9.03 -15.89
N SER A 64 -5.31 -9.40 -17.16
CA SER A 64 -4.15 -9.83 -17.94
C SER A 64 -4.21 -9.21 -19.34
N THR A 65 -3.05 -8.94 -19.93
CA THR A 65 -2.93 -8.45 -21.30
C THR A 65 -2.57 -9.58 -22.27
N ASP A 66 -2.99 -9.45 -23.52
CA ASP A 66 -2.51 -10.29 -24.63
C ASP A 66 -1.28 -9.71 -25.34
N ILE A 67 -0.78 -8.56 -24.88
CA ILE A 67 0.45 -7.95 -25.40
C ILE A 67 1.65 -8.79 -24.95
N ARG A 68 2.04 -9.74 -25.79
CA ARG A 68 3.17 -10.65 -25.54
C ARG A 68 4.41 -10.20 -26.30
N ARG A 69 5.51 -10.04 -25.57
CA ARG A 69 6.86 -9.85 -26.14
C ARG A 69 7.91 -10.24 -25.11
N GLN A 70 8.80 -11.17 -25.48
CA GLN A 70 9.98 -11.45 -24.68
C GLN A 70 11.00 -10.32 -24.87
N LEU A 71 11.58 -9.83 -23.77
CA LEU A 71 12.53 -8.72 -23.79
C LEU A 71 13.98 -9.22 -23.71
N LYS A 72 14.88 -8.55 -24.42
CA LYS A 72 16.33 -8.69 -24.21
C LYS A 72 16.75 -7.90 -22.97
N LYS A 73 17.89 -8.27 -22.38
CA LYS A 73 18.42 -7.64 -21.16
C LYS A 73 18.56 -6.11 -21.28
N ASN A 74 19.05 -5.63 -22.41
CA ASN A 74 19.25 -4.20 -22.67
C ASN A 74 17.95 -3.43 -22.97
N GLU A 75 16.81 -4.11 -23.08
CA GLU A 75 15.50 -3.49 -23.32
C GLU A 75 14.68 -3.33 -22.03
N ILE A 76 15.06 -4.00 -20.93
CA ILE A 76 14.26 -4.08 -19.70
C ILE A 76 13.97 -2.69 -19.13
N ASP A 77 14.99 -1.89 -18.81
CA ASP A 77 14.83 -0.59 -18.16
C ASP A 77 14.03 0.41 -19.02
N ALA A 78 14.24 0.38 -20.34
CA ALA A 78 13.51 1.23 -21.27
C ALA A 78 12.02 0.84 -21.33
N ASN A 79 11.71 -0.46 -21.30
CA ASN A 79 10.33 -0.94 -21.30
C ASN A 79 9.64 -0.72 -19.96
N GLU A 80 10.34 -0.89 -18.84
CA GLU A 80 9.80 -0.58 -17.50
C GLU A 80 9.33 0.88 -17.43
N LYS A 81 10.20 1.82 -17.85
CA LYS A 81 9.86 3.25 -17.93
C LYS A 81 8.71 3.54 -18.89
N MET A 82 8.68 2.89 -20.05
CA MET A 82 7.62 3.06 -21.04
C MET A 82 6.27 2.54 -20.55
N VAL A 83 6.24 1.37 -19.87
CA VAL A 83 5.02 0.83 -19.26
C VAL A 83 4.50 1.77 -18.18
N TRP A 84 5.37 2.26 -17.29
CA TRP A 84 4.94 3.23 -16.27
C TRP A 84 4.45 4.54 -16.89
N THR A 85 5.13 5.04 -17.93
CA THR A 85 4.71 6.25 -18.66
C THR A 85 3.33 6.06 -19.29
N ALA A 86 3.09 4.93 -19.95
CA ALA A 86 1.79 4.58 -20.51
C ALA A 86 0.69 4.46 -19.44
N TRP A 87 1.02 3.93 -18.25
CA TRP A 87 0.10 3.90 -17.11
C TRP A 87 -0.28 5.31 -16.66
N CYS A 88 0.70 6.20 -16.48
CA CYS A 88 0.46 7.60 -16.13
C CYS A 88 -0.40 8.32 -17.17
N GLU A 89 -0.14 8.13 -18.47
CA GLU A 89 -0.93 8.68 -19.57
C GLU A 89 -2.38 8.18 -19.55
N ALA A 90 -2.59 6.87 -19.42
CA ALA A 90 -3.93 6.28 -19.31
C ALA A 90 -4.70 6.82 -18.11
N ASN A 91 -4.03 7.01 -16.97
CA ASN A 91 -4.63 7.61 -15.78
C ASN A 91 -4.98 9.10 -16.00
N ARG A 92 -4.19 9.87 -16.73
CA ARG A 92 -4.54 11.25 -17.10
C ARG A 92 -5.76 11.30 -18.04
N GLU A 93 -5.85 10.39 -18.99
CA GLU A 93 -6.95 10.32 -19.96
C GLU A 93 -8.25 9.74 -19.38
N LEU A 94 -8.18 8.94 -18.31
CA LEU A 94 -9.36 8.36 -17.67
C LEU A 94 -10.28 9.47 -17.15
N LYS A 95 -11.55 9.46 -17.60
CA LYS A 95 -12.59 10.37 -17.11
C LYS A 95 -13.08 9.93 -15.74
N GLU A 96 -12.65 10.64 -14.71
CA GLU A 96 -13.04 10.47 -13.31
C GLU A 96 -12.71 11.77 -12.56
N GLU A 97 -13.22 11.91 -11.33
CA GLU A 97 -12.79 13.01 -10.45
C GLU A 97 -11.31 12.79 -10.09
N LYS A 98 -10.49 13.82 -10.31
CA LYS A 98 -9.06 13.81 -10.00
C LYS A 98 -8.79 14.40 -8.62
N LEU A 99 -7.60 14.15 -8.08
CA LEU A 99 -7.06 14.93 -6.97
C LEU A 99 -7.01 16.39 -7.41
N THR A 100 -7.50 17.27 -6.54
CA THR A 100 -7.36 18.72 -6.75
C THR A 100 -5.89 19.12 -6.87
N GLN A 101 -5.66 20.31 -7.46
CA GLN A 101 -4.31 20.82 -7.64
C GLN A 101 -3.61 20.97 -6.27
N LEU A 102 -2.35 20.53 -6.20
CA LEU A 102 -1.60 20.57 -4.95
C LEU A 102 -1.27 22.02 -4.56
N GLY A 103 -2.01 22.55 -3.59
CA GLY A 103 -1.81 23.86 -2.98
C GLY A 103 -1.06 23.81 -1.66
N SER A 104 -1.13 24.90 -0.89
CA SER A 104 -0.67 24.93 0.50
C SER A 104 -1.76 24.36 1.40
N LEU A 105 -1.42 23.40 2.26
CA LEU A 105 -2.35 22.80 3.21
C LEU A 105 -2.98 23.85 4.15
N GLN A 106 -2.27 24.94 4.44
CA GLN A 106 -2.79 26.03 5.29
C GLN A 106 -4.02 26.73 4.68
N LYS A 107 -4.15 26.73 3.36
CA LYS A 107 -5.32 27.33 2.68
C LYS A 107 -6.60 26.51 2.88
N GLY A 108 -6.47 25.22 3.21
CA GLY A 108 -7.62 24.33 3.31
C GLY A 108 -8.33 24.14 1.98
N ASP A 109 -7.58 24.15 0.87
CA ASP A 109 -8.14 23.84 -0.45
C ASP A 109 -8.76 22.44 -0.39
N GLN A 110 -10.04 22.36 -0.77
CA GLN A 110 -10.85 21.15 -0.63
C GLN A 110 -11.57 20.82 -1.93
N ASP A 111 -11.84 19.54 -2.11
CA ASP A 111 -12.66 19.00 -3.19
C ASP A 111 -13.39 17.77 -2.64
N ALA A 112 -14.14 17.05 -3.48
CA ALA A 112 -14.87 15.87 -3.06
C ALA A 112 -14.83 14.75 -4.10
N TRP A 113 -14.92 13.51 -3.62
CA TRP A 113 -15.15 12.35 -4.46
C TRP A 113 -16.51 11.73 -4.17
N ASN A 114 -17.26 11.44 -5.23
CA ASN A 114 -18.43 10.60 -5.13
C ASN A 114 -18.00 9.14 -5.10
N LEU A 115 -18.41 8.43 -4.06
CA LEU A 115 -18.17 7.00 -3.94
C LEU A 115 -19.31 6.25 -4.66
N PRO A 116 -19.03 5.05 -5.21
CA PRO A 116 -20.05 4.23 -5.84
C PRO A 116 -21.28 3.99 -4.96
N GLN A 117 -22.47 4.30 -5.49
CA GLN A 117 -23.74 4.15 -4.77
C GLN A 117 -23.99 2.70 -4.32
N GLY A 118 -23.51 1.71 -5.09
CA GLY A 118 -23.60 0.29 -4.73
C GLY A 118 -22.71 -0.10 -3.53
N LEU A 119 -21.68 0.68 -3.20
CA LEU A 119 -20.81 0.46 -2.05
C LEU A 119 -21.30 1.20 -0.82
N GLU A 120 -21.75 2.44 -1.00
CA GLU A 120 -22.34 3.27 0.05
C GLU A 120 -23.32 4.28 -0.58
N PRO A 121 -24.59 4.31 -0.14
CA PRO A 121 -25.60 5.17 -0.74
C PRO A 121 -25.31 6.65 -0.44
N ASN A 122 -25.46 7.50 -1.47
CA ASN A 122 -25.30 8.96 -1.38
C ASN A 122 -23.98 9.42 -0.74
N ALA A 123 -22.92 8.65 -0.94
CA ALA A 123 -21.63 8.92 -0.33
C ALA A 123 -20.80 9.91 -1.15
N THR A 124 -20.73 11.15 -0.68
CA THR A 124 -19.73 12.14 -1.11
C THR A 124 -18.68 12.25 -0.02
N MET A 125 -17.41 12.08 -0.38
CA MET A 125 -16.24 12.20 0.51
C MET A 125 -15.53 13.53 0.23
N PRO A 126 -15.82 14.61 0.98
CA PRO A 126 -14.97 15.79 1.00
C PRO A 126 -13.56 15.45 1.47
N TYR A 127 -12.56 16.15 0.96
CA TYR A 127 -11.18 16.01 1.42
C TYR A 127 -10.39 17.30 1.28
N TYR A 128 -9.44 17.53 2.19
CA TYR A 128 -8.36 18.48 1.98
C TYR A 128 -7.19 17.77 1.32
N TYR A 129 -6.54 18.44 0.35
CA TYR A 129 -5.31 17.96 -0.26
C TYR A 129 -4.33 19.11 -0.44
N GLY A 130 -3.17 19.04 0.22
CA GLY A 130 -2.24 20.16 0.23
C GLY A 130 -0.87 19.82 0.78
N SER A 131 0.10 20.67 0.46
CA SER A 131 1.49 20.55 0.89
C SER A 131 1.82 21.46 2.08
N LYS A 132 2.75 21.02 2.92
CA LYS A 132 3.34 21.77 4.03
C LYS A 132 4.85 21.82 3.83
N GLY A 133 5.46 22.98 4.05
CA GLY A 133 6.89 23.21 3.80
C GLY A 133 7.25 23.27 2.31
N LYS A 134 8.54 23.40 2.01
CA LYS A 134 9.08 23.42 0.64
C LYS A 134 10.19 22.39 0.52
N ALA A 135 10.25 21.67 -0.60
CA ALA A 135 11.38 20.84 -0.99
C ALA A 135 11.41 20.70 -2.51
N GLU A 136 12.59 20.35 -3.03
CA GLU A 136 12.76 19.94 -4.42
C GLU A 136 12.41 18.45 -4.56
N GLY A 137 11.65 18.11 -5.59
CA GLY A 137 11.28 16.72 -5.91
C GLY A 137 10.05 16.20 -5.18
N GLU A 138 9.92 14.87 -5.15
CA GLU A 138 8.75 14.16 -4.63
C GLU A 138 8.66 14.22 -3.09
N LEU A 139 7.46 14.47 -2.58
CA LEU A 139 7.19 14.64 -1.15
C LEU A 139 6.57 13.38 -0.51
N PRO A 140 6.77 13.17 0.80
CA PRO A 140 6.02 12.17 1.54
C PRO A 140 4.53 12.51 1.60
N LEU A 141 3.64 11.52 1.49
CA LEU A 141 2.19 11.68 1.59
C LEU A 141 1.66 11.09 2.91
N PHE A 142 0.85 11.84 3.64
CA PHE A 142 0.16 11.41 4.85
C PHE A 142 -1.35 11.35 4.62
N LEU A 143 -1.95 10.18 4.82
CA LEU A 143 -3.39 9.98 4.94
C LEU A 143 -3.80 10.07 6.42
N TYR A 144 -4.42 11.18 6.82
CA TYR A 144 -4.90 11.36 8.20
C TYR A 144 -6.41 11.06 8.29
N LEU A 145 -6.80 10.21 9.24
CA LEU A 145 -8.19 9.80 9.48
C LEU A 145 -8.70 10.37 10.82
N HIS A 146 -9.87 11.00 10.80
CA HIS A 146 -10.46 11.64 12.00
C HIS A 146 -11.28 10.66 12.86
N GLY A 147 -11.70 11.10 14.06
CA GLY A 147 -12.48 10.31 15.01
C GLY A 147 -13.97 10.27 14.69
N SER A 148 -14.78 9.65 15.55
CA SER A 148 -16.23 9.46 15.32
C SER A 148 -17.14 10.55 15.90
N GLY A 149 -16.62 11.75 16.15
CA GLY A 149 -17.45 12.92 16.51
C GLY A 149 -18.25 13.48 15.32
N PRO A 150 -18.95 14.62 15.51
CA PRO A 150 -19.65 15.30 14.41
C PRO A 150 -18.70 15.55 13.24
N LYS A 151 -18.98 14.95 12.07
CA LYS A 151 -17.99 14.85 10.98
C LYS A 151 -17.41 16.18 10.50
N SER A 152 -18.19 17.26 10.54
CA SER A 152 -17.72 18.61 10.14
C SER A 152 -16.65 19.15 11.09
N GLN A 153 -16.83 18.93 12.40
CA GLN A 153 -15.88 19.36 13.42
C GLN A 153 -14.61 18.50 13.41
N GLU A 154 -14.78 17.18 13.27
CA GLU A 154 -13.67 16.23 13.16
C GLU A 154 -12.78 16.53 11.96
N TRP A 155 -13.39 16.83 10.81
CA TRP A 155 -12.66 17.16 9.59
C TRP A 155 -11.87 18.48 9.69
N GLN A 156 -12.47 19.54 10.25
CA GLN A 156 -11.78 20.80 10.53
C GLN A 156 -10.61 20.59 11.51
N THR A 157 -10.81 19.77 12.55
CA THR A 157 -9.75 19.41 13.50
C THR A 157 -8.61 18.68 12.79
N GLY A 158 -8.93 17.80 11.84
CA GLY A 158 -7.93 17.13 10.99
C GLY A 158 -7.04 18.10 10.23
N LEU A 159 -7.62 19.15 9.62
CA LEU A 159 -6.85 20.19 8.93
C LEU A 159 -5.88 20.94 9.87
N LEU A 160 -6.34 21.27 11.07
CA LEU A 160 -5.49 21.93 12.09
C LEU A 160 -4.34 21.01 12.51
N LEU A 161 -4.61 19.74 12.77
CA LEU A 161 -3.60 18.74 13.13
C LEU A 161 -2.59 18.51 12.00
N GLY A 162 -3.05 18.34 10.76
CA GLY A 162 -2.18 18.18 9.59
C GLY A 162 -1.22 19.36 9.41
N ASN A 163 -1.67 20.59 9.68
CA ASN A 163 -0.79 21.77 9.67
C ASN A 163 0.15 21.84 10.88
N ARG A 164 -0.25 21.32 12.05
CA ARG A 164 0.54 21.37 13.30
C ARG A 164 1.66 20.32 13.35
N PHE A 165 1.41 19.11 12.86
CA PHE A 165 2.34 17.99 13.01
C PHE A 165 3.74 18.30 12.44
N ASN A 166 4.80 17.80 13.09
CA ASN A 166 6.18 18.14 12.73
C ASN A 166 6.79 17.16 11.70
N ASP A 167 6.27 17.22 10.47
CA ASP A 167 6.67 16.35 9.36
C ASP A 167 6.91 17.12 8.05
N ALA A 168 7.03 18.45 8.11
CA ALA A 168 7.35 19.26 6.94
C ALA A 168 8.78 18.93 6.41
N PRO A 169 9.02 18.94 5.09
CA PRO A 169 8.05 19.07 4.03
C PRO A 169 7.25 17.77 3.81
N SER A 170 5.96 17.90 3.48
CA SER A 170 4.99 16.80 3.32
C SER A 170 3.75 17.20 2.52
N ILE A 171 3.00 16.20 2.03
CA ILE A 171 1.67 16.32 1.46
C ILE A 171 0.67 15.62 2.40
N TYR A 172 -0.52 16.18 2.54
CA TYR A 172 -1.63 15.59 3.29
C TYR A 172 -2.82 15.32 2.40
N PHE A 173 -3.47 14.19 2.66
CA PHE A 173 -4.86 13.93 2.28
C PHE A 173 -5.67 13.73 3.57
N ILE A 174 -6.68 14.57 3.78
CA ILE A 174 -7.50 14.58 4.99
C ILE A 174 -8.97 14.46 4.56
N PRO A 175 -9.54 13.25 4.51
CA PRO A 175 -10.94 13.05 4.15
C PRO A 175 -11.87 13.34 5.32
N GLN A 176 -13.09 13.76 4.99
CA GLN A 176 -14.24 13.66 5.87
C GLN A 176 -14.96 12.33 5.61
N ILE A 177 -15.45 11.67 6.66
CA ILE A 177 -16.31 10.50 6.48
C ILE A 177 -17.56 10.88 5.65
N PRO A 178 -17.98 10.09 4.64
CA PRO A 178 -19.11 10.47 3.78
C PRO A 178 -20.43 10.49 4.56
N ASN A 179 -20.76 9.38 5.21
CA ASN A 179 -21.96 9.21 6.01
C ASN A 179 -21.64 8.76 7.44
N GLU A 180 -22.51 9.14 8.37
CA GLU A 180 -22.44 8.75 9.78
C GLU A 180 -23.21 7.43 10.05
N GLY A 181 -23.41 7.07 11.32
CA GLY A 181 -24.11 5.84 11.71
C GLY A 181 -23.36 4.57 11.30
N ASN A 182 -24.06 3.64 10.65
CA ASN A 182 -23.47 2.36 10.21
C ASN A 182 -22.33 2.51 9.19
N TYR A 183 -22.16 3.69 8.59
CA TYR A 183 -21.10 3.98 7.62
C TYR A 183 -19.90 4.71 8.23
N TYR A 184 -19.89 4.97 9.54
CA TYR A 184 -18.81 5.72 10.18
C TYR A 184 -17.61 4.83 10.51
N ARG A 185 -17.09 4.11 9.51
CA ARG A 185 -15.91 3.24 9.65
C ARG A 185 -14.98 3.38 8.45
N TRP A 186 -13.72 3.72 8.71
CA TRP A 186 -12.72 3.95 7.63
C TRP A 186 -12.30 2.70 6.85
N TRP A 187 -12.58 1.50 7.37
CA TRP A 187 -12.20 0.22 6.75
C TRP A 187 -13.25 -0.34 5.77
N GLN A 188 -14.45 0.24 5.75
CA GLN A 188 -15.54 -0.24 4.91
C GLN A 188 -15.22 -0.12 3.41
N VAL A 189 -15.86 -0.97 2.62
CA VAL A 189 -15.57 -1.21 1.21
C VAL A 189 -15.63 0.07 0.36
N ALA A 190 -16.56 0.99 0.65
CA ALA A 190 -16.64 2.27 -0.06
C ALA A 190 -15.40 3.15 0.18
N LYS A 191 -14.84 3.12 1.41
CA LYS A 191 -13.59 3.83 1.71
C LYS A 191 -12.40 3.13 1.08
N GLN A 192 -12.42 1.80 0.98
CA GLN A 192 -11.39 1.06 0.22
C GLN A 192 -11.32 1.51 -1.25
N PHE A 193 -12.45 1.81 -1.91
CA PHE A 193 -12.46 2.43 -3.23
C PHE A 193 -11.71 3.78 -3.24
N ALA A 194 -11.95 4.63 -2.22
CA ALA A 194 -11.25 5.91 -2.08
C ALA A 194 -9.75 5.72 -1.82
N TRP A 195 -9.33 4.72 -1.04
CA TRP A 195 -7.92 4.45 -0.77
C TRP A 195 -7.16 3.99 -2.01
N GLU A 196 -7.73 3.08 -2.80
CA GLU A 196 -7.11 2.67 -4.07
C GLU A 196 -7.05 3.81 -5.08
N LYS A 197 -8.09 4.66 -5.12
CA LYS A 197 -8.10 5.87 -5.94
C LYS A 197 -7.03 6.87 -5.49
N LEU A 198 -6.92 7.12 -4.18
CA LEU A 198 -5.90 7.99 -3.58
C LEU A 198 -4.50 7.52 -3.92
N ILE A 199 -4.18 6.26 -3.66
CA ILE A 199 -2.83 5.73 -3.91
C ILE A 199 -2.53 5.81 -5.41
N ARG A 200 -3.41 5.31 -6.28
CA ARG A 200 -3.21 5.35 -7.73
C ARG A 200 -2.98 6.77 -8.24
N GLN A 201 -3.86 7.73 -7.89
CA GLN A 201 -3.74 9.10 -8.38
C GLN A 201 -2.52 9.83 -7.79
N SER A 202 -2.16 9.55 -6.53
CA SER A 202 -0.97 10.11 -5.90
C SER A 202 0.31 9.65 -6.61
N LEU A 203 0.41 8.35 -6.92
CA LEU A 203 1.61 7.77 -7.55
C LEU A 203 1.82 8.25 -8.99
N VAL A 204 0.75 8.50 -9.76
CA VAL A 204 0.87 9.02 -11.13
C VAL A 204 1.01 10.55 -11.20
N SER A 205 0.85 11.26 -10.08
CA SER A 205 0.92 12.73 -10.04
C SER A 205 2.33 13.28 -10.26
N GLY A 206 3.37 12.49 -9.95
CA GLY A 206 4.76 12.94 -9.91
C GLY A 206 5.12 13.84 -8.72
N ALA A 207 4.17 14.12 -7.80
CA ALA A 207 4.41 14.93 -6.61
C ALA A 207 4.72 14.10 -5.36
N VAL A 208 4.30 12.83 -5.33
CA VAL A 208 4.40 11.95 -4.17
C VAL A 208 5.49 10.91 -4.36
N ASN A 209 6.34 10.75 -3.35
CA ASN A 209 7.35 9.70 -3.33
C ASN A 209 6.67 8.37 -3.00
N ALA A 210 6.68 7.42 -3.95
CA ALA A 210 5.97 6.16 -3.83
C ALA A 210 6.42 5.28 -2.64
N ASN A 211 7.63 5.51 -2.12
CA ASN A 211 8.16 4.78 -0.97
C ASN A 211 8.03 5.56 0.34
N ARG A 212 7.25 6.66 0.37
CA ARG A 212 7.03 7.49 1.57
C ARG A 212 5.56 7.89 1.68
N ILE A 213 4.69 6.89 1.67
CA ILE A 213 3.26 7.06 1.94
C ILE A 213 2.99 6.54 3.36
N TYR A 214 2.20 7.29 4.11
CA TYR A 214 1.93 7.01 5.51
C TYR A 214 0.43 7.10 5.82
N VAL A 215 -0.03 6.30 6.78
CA VAL A 215 -1.43 6.33 7.26
C VAL A 215 -1.47 6.50 8.78
N LEU A 216 -2.32 7.40 9.27
CA LEU A 216 -2.51 7.66 10.70
C LEU A 216 -3.91 8.13 10.99
N GLY A 217 -4.30 8.09 12.26
CA GLY A 217 -5.57 8.64 12.69
C GLY A 217 -5.79 8.54 14.18
N ILE A 218 -6.80 9.24 14.67
CA ILE A 218 -7.13 9.37 16.08
C ILE A 218 -8.53 8.79 16.34
N SER A 219 -8.72 8.11 17.47
CA SER A 219 -10.03 7.54 17.85
C SER A 219 -10.50 6.55 16.78
N GLU A 220 -11.69 6.71 16.17
CA GLU A 220 -12.13 5.89 15.02
C GLU A 220 -11.10 5.86 13.89
N GLY A 221 -10.40 6.98 13.61
CA GLY A 221 -9.26 7.02 12.70
C GLY A 221 -8.06 6.16 13.14
N GLY A 222 -7.90 5.92 14.44
CA GLY A 222 -6.93 4.98 15.00
C GLY A 222 -7.29 3.52 14.68
N TYR A 223 -8.57 3.13 14.84
CA TYR A 223 -9.06 1.81 14.40
C TYR A 223 -8.87 1.64 12.88
N GLY A 224 -9.30 2.64 12.12
CA GLY A 224 -9.17 2.69 10.66
C GLY A 224 -7.73 2.54 10.20
N SER A 225 -6.82 3.38 10.71
CA SER A 225 -5.41 3.34 10.32
C SER A 225 -4.72 2.04 10.76
N GLN A 226 -5.14 1.39 11.86
CA GLN A 226 -4.61 0.07 12.24
C GLN A 226 -5.04 -1.02 11.26
N ARG A 227 -6.32 -1.05 10.85
CA ARG A 227 -6.79 -1.99 9.81
C ARG A 227 -6.09 -1.76 8.48
N LEU A 228 -6.01 -0.50 8.05
CA LEU A 228 -5.37 -0.14 6.78
C LEU A 228 -3.87 -0.45 6.78
N ALA A 229 -3.20 -0.31 7.93
CA ALA A 229 -1.79 -0.67 8.07
C ALA A 229 -1.55 -2.13 7.68
N SER A 230 -2.41 -3.05 8.11
CA SER A 230 -2.33 -4.47 7.79
C SER A 230 -2.82 -4.81 6.37
N PHE A 231 -3.91 -4.19 5.91
CA PHE A 231 -4.54 -4.54 4.63
C PHE A 231 -3.80 -3.97 3.39
N TYR A 232 -3.13 -2.82 3.55
CA TYR A 232 -2.39 -2.13 2.47
C TYR A 232 -0.89 -1.98 2.81
N ALA A 233 -0.34 -2.85 3.66
CA ALA A 233 1.02 -2.71 4.19
C ALA A 233 2.10 -2.59 3.10
N ASP A 234 1.87 -3.16 1.92
CA ASP A 234 2.75 -3.10 0.76
C ASP A 234 2.79 -1.74 0.06
N TYR A 235 1.98 -0.76 0.48
CA TYR A 235 2.02 0.64 0.03
C TYR A 235 2.60 1.59 1.08
N TRP A 236 2.51 1.26 2.36
CA TRP A 236 2.94 2.14 3.44
C TRP A 236 4.44 2.06 3.68
N ALA A 237 5.04 3.19 4.03
CA ALA A 237 6.34 3.23 4.69
C ALA A 237 6.19 3.06 6.21
N ALA A 238 5.16 3.69 6.79
CA ALA A 238 4.78 3.49 8.19
C ALA A 238 3.32 3.82 8.46
N ALA A 239 2.79 3.28 9.56
CA ALA A 239 1.46 3.59 10.10
C ALA A 239 1.55 4.14 11.54
N GLY A 240 0.60 5.02 11.89
CA GLY A 240 0.54 5.70 13.19
C GLY A 240 -0.85 5.76 13.84
N PRO A 241 -1.52 4.63 14.16
CA PRO A 241 -2.75 4.66 14.95
C PRO A 241 -2.58 5.37 16.31
N MET A 242 -3.57 6.16 16.71
CA MET A 242 -3.60 6.82 18.02
C MET A 242 -4.96 6.69 18.69
N ALA A 243 -4.98 6.32 19.97
CA ALA A 243 -6.18 6.18 20.79
C ALA A 243 -7.31 5.39 20.10
N GLY A 244 -6.96 4.29 19.43
CA GLY A 244 -7.86 3.34 18.78
C GLY A 244 -7.60 1.92 19.28
N GLY A 245 -7.92 0.90 18.48
CA GLY A 245 -7.51 -0.48 18.75
C GLY A 245 -8.40 -1.54 18.12
N GLU A 246 -7.85 -2.41 17.30
CA GLU A 246 -8.59 -3.47 16.63
C GLU A 246 -8.28 -4.84 17.22
N PRO A 247 -9.28 -5.73 17.38
CA PRO A 247 -9.02 -7.15 17.55
C PRO A 247 -8.14 -7.64 16.40
N LEU A 248 -7.04 -8.34 16.71
CA LEU A 248 -5.99 -8.63 15.73
C LEU A 248 -6.41 -9.51 14.55
N LYS A 249 -7.55 -10.22 14.65
CA LYS A 249 -8.15 -10.87 13.47
C LYS A 249 -8.51 -9.86 12.36
N ASN A 250 -8.75 -8.60 12.69
CA ASN A 250 -9.07 -7.54 11.73
C ASN A 250 -7.83 -6.72 11.31
N ALA A 251 -6.69 -6.98 11.94
CA ALA A 251 -5.41 -6.34 11.64
C ALA A 251 -4.24 -7.28 11.99
N PRO A 252 -4.04 -8.40 11.25
CA PRO A 252 -2.95 -9.32 11.49
C PRO A 252 -1.60 -8.60 11.50
N VAL A 253 -0.79 -8.88 12.53
CA VAL A 253 0.49 -8.17 12.76
C VAL A 253 1.53 -8.56 11.73
N GLU A 254 1.49 -9.79 11.22
CA GLU A 254 2.42 -10.33 10.24
C GLU A 254 2.50 -9.45 8.99
N ASN A 255 1.37 -8.94 8.53
CA ASN A 255 1.30 -8.07 7.36
C ASN A 255 2.12 -6.78 7.54
N CYS A 256 2.34 -6.34 8.78
CA CYS A 256 3.09 -5.12 9.10
C CYS A 256 4.61 -5.31 9.15
N ALA A 257 5.14 -6.49 8.78
CA ALA A 257 6.56 -6.79 9.00
C ALA A 257 7.53 -5.80 8.30
N ASN A 258 7.19 -5.35 7.10
CA ASN A 258 8.10 -4.52 6.31
C ASN A 258 7.89 -3.00 6.48
N ILE A 259 7.02 -2.56 7.39
CA ILE A 259 6.69 -1.15 7.63
C ILE A 259 7.13 -0.67 9.02
N GLY A 260 7.18 0.64 9.23
CA GLY A 260 7.15 1.21 10.58
C GLY A 260 5.74 1.14 11.17
N PHE A 261 5.58 0.72 12.42
CA PHE A 261 4.29 0.72 13.10
C PHE A 261 4.34 1.42 14.48
N SER A 262 3.75 2.61 14.59
CA SER A 262 3.60 3.32 15.87
C SER A 262 2.15 3.24 16.34
N PHE A 263 1.89 2.85 17.58
CA PHE A 263 0.54 2.84 18.12
C PHE A 263 0.53 3.36 19.57
N LEU A 264 -0.02 4.57 19.74
CA LEU A 264 -0.02 5.28 21.01
C LEU A 264 -1.43 5.42 21.56
N THR A 265 -1.65 5.00 22.80
CA THR A 265 -2.95 5.08 23.47
C THR A 265 -2.74 5.48 24.92
N GLY A 266 -3.67 6.21 25.53
CA GLY A 266 -3.60 6.49 26.96
C GLY A 266 -3.79 5.22 27.78
N ALA A 267 -2.99 5.02 28.84
CA ALA A 267 -3.09 3.84 29.69
C ALA A 267 -4.48 3.71 30.36
N ASP A 268 -5.11 4.85 30.64
CA ASP A 268 -6.42 4.94 31.29
C ASP A 268 -7.56 5.09 30.26
N ASP A 269 -7.29 4.97 28.96
CA ASP A 269 -8.30 4.98 27.90
C ASP A 269 -9.01 3.62 27.79
N THR A 270 -9.95 3.38 28.69
CA THR A 270 -10.72 2.12 28.78
C THR A 270 -11.89 2.05 27.80
N GLY A 271 -12.27 3.18 27.19
CA GLY A 271 -13.42 3.25 26.29
C GLY A 271 -13.23 2.36 25.08
N PHE A 272 -14.23 1.55 24.72
CA PHE A 272 -14.14 0.60 23.59
C PHE A 272 -12.87 -0.28 23.63
N TYR A 273 -12.36 -0.57 24.84
CA TYR A 273 -11.21 -1.45 25.08
C TYR A 273 -9.89 -0.99 24.45
N ARG A 274 -9.72 0.32 24.18
CA ARG A 274 -8.55 0.86 23.46
C ARG A 274 -7.23 0.51 24.14
N ASN A 275 -7.13 0.70 25.45
CA ASN A 275 -5.92 0.34 26.18
C ASN A 275 -5.61 -1.17 26.14
N ILE A 276 -6.63 -2.03 26.30
CA ILE A 276 -6.50 -3.49 26.24
C ILE A 276 -6.04 -3.94 24.85
N LEU A 277 -6.67 -3.45 23.78
CA LEU A 277 -6.34 -3.81 22.41
C LEU A 277 -4.97 -3.27 21.98
N THR A 278 -4.56 -2.10 22.48
CA THR A 278 -3.19 -1.59 22.29
C THR A 278 -2.18 -2.52 22.94
N ARG A 279 -2.42 -2.99 24.17
CA ARG A 279 -1.57 -3.98 24.84
C ARG A 279 -1.51 -5.30 24.09
N TYR A 280 -2.64 -5.84 23.61
CA TYR A 280 -2.63 -7.07 22.79
C TYR A 280 -1.85 -6.89 21.50
N THR A 281 -1.96 -5.72 20.88
CA THR A 281 -1.15 -5.40 19.70
C THR A 281 0.33 -5.36 20.06
N GLN A 282 0.72 -4.74 21.18
CA GLN A 282 2.10 -4.73 21.67
C GLN A 282 2.65 -6.16 21.87
N GLU A 283 1.95 -6.99 22.64
CA GLU A 283 2.33 -8.38 22.92
C GLU A 283 2.53 -9.18 21.62
N ALA A 284 1.64 -8.99 20.64
CA ALA A 284 1.72 -9.69 19.35
C ALA A 284 2.88 -9.22 18.47
N PHE A 285 3.16 -7.90 18.41
CA PHE A 285 4.31 -7.38 17.68
C PHE A 285 5.64 -7.80 18.33
N GLU A 286 5.72 -7.83 19.66
CA GLU A 286 6.89 -8.32 20.39
C GLU A 286 7.13 -9.82 20.11
N ALA A 287 6.07 -10.63 20.14
CA ALA A 287 6.14 -12.04 19.82
C ALA A 287 6.56 -12.29 18.35
N ALA A 288 5.98 -11.54 17.40
CA ALA A 288 6.31 -11.64 15.98
C ALA A 288 7.76 -11.20 15.72
N HIS A 289 8.21 -10.11 16.36
CA HIS A 289 9.60 -9.66 16.30
C HIS A 289 10.58 -10.73 16.83
N LYS A 290 10.24 -11.38 17.95
CA LYS A 290 11.06 -12.46 18.51
C LYS A 290 11.11 -13.69 17.59
N ALA A 291 9.99 -14.05 16.97
CA ALA A 291 9.91 -15.20 16.07
C ALA A 291 10.63 -14.95 14.73
N HIS A 292 10.55 -13.71 14.22
CA HIS A 292 11.14 -13.31 12.94
C HIS A 292 11.92 -11.99 13.11
N PRO A 293 13.10 -12.02 13.72
CA PRO A 293 13.84 -10.78 14.02
C PRO A 293 14.37 -10.11 12.76
N LEU A 294 14.79 -10.90 11.76
CA LEU A 294 15.42 -10.43 10.54
C LEU A 294 14.80 -11.08 9.30
N SER A 295 14.79 -10.34 8.21
CA SER A 295 14.49 -10.81 6.87
C SER A 295 15.64 -11.65 6.29
N ALA A 296 15.38 -12.30 5.14
CA ALA A 296 16.36 -13.04 4.38
C ALA A 296 17.58 -12.17 3.96
N ASP A 297 17.37 -10.87 3.73
CA ASP A 297 18.42 -9.87 3.48
C ASP A 297 18.92 -9.14 4.74
N LYS A 298 18.70 -9.74 5.93
CA LYS A 298 19.23 -9.30 7.22
C LYS A 298 18.76 -7.91 7.67
N ARG A 299 17.53 -7.53 7.32
CA ARG A 299 16.87 -6.29 7.78
C ARG A 299 15.86 -6.60 8.88
N PRO A 300 15.63 -5.70 9.85
CA PRO A 300 14.61 -5.91 10.87
C PRO A 300 13.19 -6.01 10.28
N LEU A 301 12.44 -7.06 10.66
CA LEU A 301 11.08 -7.36 10.16
C LEU A 301 9.94 -6.83 11.04
N PHE A 302 10.17 -6.11 12.14
CA PHE A 302 9.07 -5.55 12.92
C PHE A 302 9.56 -4.30 13.63
N ARG A 303 9.58 -3.17 12.92
CA ARG A 303 10.04 -1.89 13.47
C ARG A 303 8.85 -1.14 14.07
N HIS A 304 8.66 -1.28 15.38
CA HIS A 304 7.44 -0.83 16.03
C HIS A 304 7.71 0.03 17.28
N ARG A 305 6.73 0.87 17.60
CA ARG A 305 6.64 1.69 18.83
C ARG A 305 5.21 1.66 19.31
N ILE A 306 4.89 0.71 20.20
CA ILE A 306 3.53 0.53 20.72
C ILE A 306 3.55 0.85 22.21
N THR A 307 2.71 1.77 22.67
CA THR A 307 2.83 2.31 24.02
C THR A 307 1.48 2.71 24.61
N LEU A 308 1.25 2.25 25.84
CA LEU A 308 0.26 2.81 26.75
C LEU A 308 0.90 3.95 27.54
N ILE A 309 0.40 5.17 27.37
CA ILE A 309 0.97 6.39 27.98
C ILE A 309 0.38 6.56 29.39
N PRO A 310 1.18 6.48 30.46
CA PRO A 310 0.69 6.57 31.84
C PRO A 310 -0.03 7.89 32.14
N GLY A 311 -1.12 7.83 32.90
CA GLY A 311 -1.89 8.99 33.34
C GLY A 311 -2.71 9.69 32.25
N MET A 312 -2.69 9.16 31.02
CA MET A 312 -3.46 9.69 29.91
C MET A 312 -4.70 8.84 29.64
N GLN A 313 -5.81 9.51 29.31
CA GLN A 313 -7.05 8.90 28.85
C GLN A 313 -7.14 8.98 27.31
N HIS A 314 -8.33 9.24 26.77
CA HIS A 314 -8.56 9.30 25.33
C HIS A 314 -7.68 10.32 24.59
N ARG A 315 -7.42 11.46 25.23
CA ARG A 315 -6.51 12.47 24.71
C ARG A 315 -5.09 12.17 25.19
N ILE A 316 -4.17 12.07 24.23
CA ILE A 316 -2.73 11.96 24.44
C ILE A 316 -2.01 13.10 23.72
N ASP A 317 -0.70 13.21 23.90
CA ASP A 317 0.13 13.97 22.98
C ASP A 317 0.29 13.22 21.65
N TYR A 318 -0.20 13.82 20.58
CA TYR A 318 -0.18 13.25 19.22
C TYR A 318 1.08 13.64 18.43
N ASP A 319 1.77 14.70 18.85
CA ASP A 319 2.86 15.32 18.09
C ASP A 319 4.07 14.40 17.85
N PRO A 320 4.40 13.42 18.73
CA PRO A 320 5.50 12.47 18.49
C PRO A 320 5.25 11.45 17.37
N THR A 321 4.04 11.36 16.80
CA THR A 321 3.68 10.31 15.83
C THR A 321 4.29 10.54 14.44
N THR A 322 4.03 11.69 13.80
CA THR A 322 4.47 11.92 12.42
C THR A 322 5.99 12.07 12.24
N PRO A 323 6.76 12.68 13.18
CA PRO A 323 8.22 12.74 13.05
C PRO A 323 8.84 11.34 13.05
N TRP A 324 8.33 10.43 13.89
CA TRP A 324 8.76 9.04 13.93
C TRP A 324 8.41 8.30 12.65
N MET A 325 7.18 8.47 12.13
CA MET A 325 6.79 7.82 10.87
C MET A 325 7.64 8.29 9.70
N LYS A 326 7.93 9.60 9.62
CA LYS A 326 8.68 10.22 8.52
C LYS A 326 10.11 9.65 8.34
N SER A 327 10.70 9.04 9.37
CA SER A 327 12.02 8.41 9.28
C SER A 327 12.01 7.06 8.54
N TYR A 328 10.82 6.53 8.19
CA TYR A 328 10.68 5.27 7.48
C TYR A 328 10.56 5.50 5.98
N VAL A 329 11.22 4.62 5.22
CA VAL A 329 11.09 4.50 3.77
C VAL A 329 10.70 3.06 3.47
N ARG A 330 9.67 2.88 2.63
CA ARG A 330 9.19 1.57 2.19
C ARG A 330 10.29 0.85 1.42
N ASN A 331 10.43 -0.44 1.67
CA ASN A 331 11.16 -1.35 0.78
C ASN A 331 10.15 -1.99 -0.18
N PRO A 332 10.11 -1.61 -1.47
CA PRO A 332 9.16 -2.21 -2.43
C PRO A 332 9.53 -3.66 -2.81
N TYR A 333 10.74 -4.12 -2.49
CA TYR A 333 11.27 -5.44 -2.86
C TYR A 333 11.78 -6.23 -1.64
N PRO A 334 10.97 -6.45 -0.60
CA PRO A 334 11.41 -7.24 0.54
C PRO A 334 11.72 -8.68 0.14
N LYS A 335 12.79 -9.23 0.73
CA LYS A 335 13.18 -10.64 0.55
C LYS A 335 12.47 -11.56 1.51
N THR A 336 11.76 -11.01 2.50
CA THR A 336 10.84 -11.76 3.35
C THR A 336 9.48 -11.08 3.32
N VAL A 337 8.44 -11.82 2.96
CA VAL A 337 7.05 -11.35 2.97
C VAL A 337 6.26 -12.26 3.89
N LEU A 338 5.61 -11.66 4.89
CA LEU A 338 4.64 -12.32 5.74
C LEU A 338 3.29 -11.69 5.42
N TRP A 339 2.33 -12.49 4.97
CA TRP A 339 1.03 -11.99 4.54
C TRP A 339 -0.07 -12.98 4.91
N GLU A 340 -0.90 -12.61 5.87
CA GLU A 340 -2.21 -13.19 6.06
C GLU A 340 -3.20 -12.47 5.14
N ASP A 341 -3.69 -13.16 4.11
CA ASP A 341 -4.83 -12.74 3.31
C ASP A 341 -6.12 -12.98 4.10
N TYR A 342 -6.82 -11.89 4.39
CA TYR A 342 -8.05 -11.88 5.16
C TYR A 342 -9.09 -10.96 4.54
N GLU A 343 -10.35 -11.25 4.86
CA GLU A 343 -11.51 -10.48 4.42
C GLU A 343 -11.64 -9.16 5.20
N MET A 344 -11.86 -8.05 4.48
CA MET A 344 -12.26 -6.76 5.03
C MET A 344 -13.46 -6.16 4.26
N ASP A 345 -14.62 -6.13 4.92
CA ASP A 345 -15.92 -5.77 4.35
C ASP A 345 -16.29 -6.51 3.05
N GLY A 346 -16.21 -7.84 3.10
CA GLY A 346 -16.42 -8.82 2.04
C GLY A 346 -15.33 -8.85 0.97
N ARG A 347 -14.20 -8.15 1.16
CA ARG A 347 -13.14 -8.01 0.16
C ARG A 347 -11.81 -8.60 0.62
N HIS A 348 -11.14 -9.32 -0.29
CA HIS A 348 -9.76 -9.75 -0.14
C HIS A 348 -8.83 -8.93 -1.05
N ARG A 349 -7.55 -8.84 -0.68
CA ARG A 349 -6.51 -8.30 -1.57
C ARG A 349 -6.19 -9.35 -2.64
N SER A 350 -6.05 -8.93 -3.89
CA SER A 350 -5.62 -9.80 -5.00
C SER A 350 -4.11 -10.02 -5.02
N GLY A 351 -3.34 -9.10 -4.43
CA GLY A 351 -1.90 -9.18 -4.34
C GLY A 351 -1.32 -8.34 -3.20
N PHE A 352 -0.09 -8.69 -2.84
CA PHE A 352 0.67 -8.11 -1.74
C PHE A 352 2.17 -8.23 -2.03
N TYR A 353 2.88 -7.10 -2.05
CA TYR A 353 4.26 -6.99 -2.54
C TYR A 353 4.45 -7.54 -3.96
N ASN A 354 5.03 -8.73 -4.09
CA ASN A 354 5.30 -9.40 -5.36
C ASN A 354 4.48 -10.70 -5.53
N LEU A 355 3.53 -10.96 -4.63
CA LEU A 355 2.64 -12.12 -4.66
C LEU A 355 1.25 -11.71 -5.16
N GLN A 356 0.71 -12.42 -6.13
CA GLN A 356 -0.66 -12.24 -6.60
C GLN A 356 -1.41 -13.57 -6.54
N VAL A 357 -2.53 -13.60 -5.83
CA VAL A 357 -3.41 -14.75 -5.73
C VAL A 357 -4.23 -14.85 -7.01
N ILE A 358 -4.03 -15.93 -7.76
CA ILE A 358 -4.82 -16.24 -8.97
C ILE A 358 -6.06 -17.03 -8.59
N LYS A 359 -5.91 -17.94 -7.62
CA LYS A 359 -7.00 -18.73 -7.07
C LYS A 359 -6.73 -19.01 -5.59
N SER A 360 -7.66 -18.63 -4.72
CA SER A 360 -7.59 -18.94 -3.30
C SER A 360 -7.72 -20.45 -3.05
N PRO A 361 -6.97 -21.01 -2.08
CA PRO A 361 -7.03 -22.45 -1.77
C PRO A 361 -8.35 -22.84 -1.09
N SER A 362 -8.99 -21.93 -0.37
CA SER A 362 -10.28 -22.13 0.29
C SER A 362 -10.99 -20.79 0.53
N ALA A 363 -12.16 -20.82 1.16
CA ALA A 363 -12.84 -19.63 1.67
C ALA A 363 -12.22 -19.11 2.99
N ASN A 364 -11.29 -19.86 3.60
CA ASN A 364 -10.62 -19.45 4.82
C ASN A 364 -9.47 -18.48 4.52
N ARG A 365 -8.97 -17.85 5.58
CA ARG A 365 -7.76 -17.03 5.55
C ARG A 365 -6.55 -17.87 5.15
N THR A 366 -5.66 -17.28 4.36
CA THR A 366 -4.43 -17.93 3.93
C THR A 366 -3.22 -17.10 4.35
N TYR A 367 -2.27 -17.74 5.03
CA TYR A 367 -1.01 -17.14 5.41
C TYR A 367 0.09 -17.57 4.44
N TYR A 368 0.74 -16.58 3.82
CA TYR A 368 1.87 -16.71 2.93
C TYR A 368 3.12 -16.20 3.65
N GLU A 369 4.09 -17.08 3.86
CA GLU A 369 5.43 -16.73 4.33
C GLU A 369 6.43 -17.02 3.21
N MET A 370 6.98 -15.96 2.61
CA MET A 370 7.96 -16.06 1.53
C MET A 370 9.34 -15.63 2.02
N ASN A 371 10.38 -16.38 1.67
CA ASN A 371 11.77 -15.97 1.78
C ASN A 371 12.48 -16.13 0.43
N ILE A 372 13.32 -15.14 0.07
CA ILE A 372 14.12 -15.16 -1.15
C ILE A 372 15.59 -15.05 -0.80
N SER A 373 16.35 -16.11 -1.08
CA SER A 373 17.80 -16.12 -0.89
C SER A 373 18.47 -16.93 -1.99
N ASN A 374 19.61 -16.46 -2.51
CA ASN A 374 20.41 -17.21 -3.50
C ASN A 374 19.62 -17.76 -4.70
N ASN A 375 18.68 -16.97 -5.25
CA ASN A 375 17.77 -17.39 -6.33
C ASN A 375 16.81 -18.55 -5.98
N VAL A 376 16.66 -18.87 -4.70
CA VAL A 376 15.66 -19.79 -4.17
C VAL A 376 14.56 -18.96 -3.52
N ILE A 377 13.32 -19.25 -3.90
CA ILE A 377 12.10 -18.69 -3.32
C ILE A 377 11.45 -19.81 -2.53
N GLU A 378 11.41 -19.67 -1.22
CA GLU A 378 10.74 -20.60 -0.31
C GLU A 378 9.43 -19.97 0.15
N LEU A 379 8.34 -20.71 -0.01
CA LEU A 379 6.98 -20.30 0.35
C LEU A 379 6.35 -21.34 1.27
N ASN A 380 6.02 -20.93 2.49
CA ASN A 380 5.17 -21.70 3.39
C ASN A 380 3.76 -21.11 3.32
N ILE A 381 2.81 -21.90 2.83
CA ILE A 381 1.43 -21.46 2.61
C ILE A 381 0.49 -22.30 3.48
N LYS A 382 -0.21 -21.63 4.39
CA LYS A 382 -1.03 -22.25 5.43
C LYS A 382 -2.44 -21.68 5.42
N ASN A 383 -3.46 -22.51 5.62
CA ASN A 383 -4.77 -22.02 6.05
C ASN A 383 -4.65 -21.55 7.51
N VAL A 384 -5.39 -20.50 7.87
CA VAL A 384 -5.43 -19.96 9.24
C VAL A 384 -6.84 -20.07 9.78
N GLU A 385 -6.96 -20.68 10.95
CA GLU A 385 -8.20 -20.71 11.71
C GLU A 385 -8.01 -19.99 13.04
N TYR A 386 -8.97 -19.13 13.38
CA TYR A 386 -8.97 -18.37 14.62
C TYR A 386 -9.93 -19.02 15.61
N THR A 387 -9.48 -19.22 16.84
CA THR A 387 -10.33 -19.57 17.98
C THR A 387 -10.35 -18.41 18.95
N THR A 388 -11.54 -17.90 19.23
CA THR A 388 -11.72 -16.83 20.22
C THR A 388 -11.47 -17.38 21.62
N ILE A 389 -10.50 -16.82 22.32
CA ILE A 389 -10.15 -17.19 23.71
C ILE A 389 -10.61 -16.16 24.73
N GLU A 390 -10.99 -14.96 24.26
CA GLU A 390 -11.51 -13.91 25.11
C GLU A 390 -12.63 -13.16 24.39
N LYS A 391 -13.76 -13.04 25.06
CA LYS A 391 -14.88 -12.17 24.63
C LYS A 391 -15.17 -11.16 25.71
N ASP A 392 -15.56 -9.97 25.29
CA ASP A 392 -16.08 -8.97 26.22
C ASP A 392 -17.44 -9.44 26.79
N LYS A 393 -17.70 -9.10 28.05
CA LYS A 393 -18.87 -9.60 28.78
C LYS A 393 -20.19 -8.90 28.40
N HIS A 394 -20.12 -7.71 27.82
CA HIS A 394 -21.28 -6.85 27.62
C HIS A 394 -21.84 -6.96 26.19
N TRP A 395 -20.96 -6.95 25.19
CA TRP A 395 -21.33 -6.94 23.77
C TRP A 395 -20.94 -8.24 23.04
N GLY A 396 -20.21 -9.14 23.68
CA GLY A 396 -19.75 -10.40 23.08
C GLY A 396 -18.68 -10.21 21.99
N ILE A 397 -18.06 -9.03 21.92
CA ILE A 397 -16.95 -8.70 21.02
C ILE A 397 -15.79 -9.64 21.31
N GLU A 398 -15.29 -10.24 20.25
CA GLU A 398 -14.15 -11.14 20.32
C GLU A 398 -12.87 -10.30 20.40
N MET A 399 -12.15 -10.43 21.52
CA MET A 399 -11.07 -9.53 21.90
C MET A 399 -9.69 -10.15 21.65
N LYS A 400 -9.54 -11.45 21.94
CA LYS A 400 -8.27 -12.17 21.83
C LYS A 400 -8.48 -13.56 21.23
N PHE A 401 -7.48 -14.03 20.48
CA PHE A 401 -7.58 -15.23 19.68
C PHE A 401 -6.30 -16.07 19.76
N THR A 402 -6.45 -17.37 19.58
CA THR A 402 -5.38 -18.29 19.19
C THR A 402 -5.55 -18.70 17.74
N ARG A 403 -4.45 -19.03 17.07
CA ARG A 403 -4.46 -19.49 15.68
C ARG A 403 -3.99 -20.93 15.57
N SER A 404 -4.64 -21.70 14.71
CA SER A 404 -4.15 -22.98 14.23
C SER A 404 -3.82 -22.87 12.74
N TYR A 405 -2.90 -23.71 12.28
CA TYR A 405 -2.40 -23.69 10.91
C TYR A 405 -2.42 -25.08 10.31
N THR A 406 -2.87 -25.17 9.07
CA THR A 406 -2.76 -26.39 8.25
C THR A 406 -2.16 -26.04 6.90
N ILE A 407 -1.49 -26.98 6.24
CA ILE A 407 -0.93 -26.75 4.89
C ILE A 407 -2.08 -26.43 3.92
N ALA A 408 -1.99 -25.29 3.24
CA ALA A 408 -2.94 -24.92 2.19
C ALA A 408 -2.68 -25.71 0.90
N LYS A 409 -3.75 -26.10 0.20
CA LYS A 409 -3.73 -26.87 -1.05
C LYS A 409 -4.83 -26.39 -1.99
N GLY A 410 -4.66 -26.61 -3.29
CA GLY A 410 -5.65 -26.30 -4.33
C GLY A 410 -5.67 -24.84 -4.77
N GLY A 411 -4.69 -24.05 -4.33
CA GLY A 411 -4.53 -22.64 -4.70
C GLY A 411 -3.62 -22.45 -5.92
N GLN A 412 -3.66 -21.25 -6.49
CA GLN A 412 -2.78 -20.82 -7.57
C GLN A 412 -2.23 -19.43 -7.27
N LEU A 413 -0.92 -19.28 -7.38
CA LEU A 413 -0.19 -18.05 -7.06
C LEU A 413 0.68 -17.64 -8.25
N ARG A 414 0.75 -16.33 -8.50
CA ARG A 414 1.76 -15.72 -9.38
C ARG A 414 2.78 -14.98 -8.53
N ILE A 415 4.06 -15.27 -8.75
CA ILE A 415 5.19 -14.61 -8.08
C ILE A 415 5.86 -13.72 -9.11
N TYR A 416 5.76 -12.41 -8.92
CA TYR A 416 6.43 -11.42 -9.75
C TYR A 416 7.89 -11.22 -9.33
N LEU A 417 8.76 -10.98 -10.31
CA LEU A 417 10.21 -10.96 -10.14
C LEU A 417 10.86 -9.84 -10.95
N ASN A 418 11.92 -9.26 -10.40
CA ASN A 418 12.82 -8.32 -11.05
C ASN A 418 14.27 -8.56 -10.58
N ASN A 419 15.21 -7.77 -11.11
CA ASN A 419 16.63 -7.88 -10.75
C ASN A 419 16.94 -7.47 -9.30
N HIS A 420 16.02 -6.82 -8.57
CA HIS A 420 16.18 -6.56 -7.14
C HIS A 420 15.87 -7.81 -6.30
N LEU A 421 14.90 -8.63 -6.74
CA LEU A 421 14.48 -9.84 -6.05
C LEU A 421 15.36 -11.07 -6.35
N ILE A 422 15.93 -11.18 -7.55
CA ILE A 422 16.73 -12.34 -7.96
C ILE A 422 17.79 -11.96 -9.00
N ASP A 423 18.79 -12.83 -9.22
CA ASP A 423 19.65 -12.75 -10.40
C ASP A 423 18.97 -13.47 -11.58
N MET A 424 18.26 -12.74 -12.45
CA MET A 424 17.53 -13.32 -13.59
C MET A 424 18.44 -14.04 -14.63
N ARG A 425 19.76 -13.94 -14.52
CA ARG A 425 20.71 -14.68 -15.40
C ARG A 425 20.87 -16.14 -14.97
N LYS A 426 20.59 -16.44 -13.71
CA LYS A 426 20.71 -17.77 -13.11
C LYS A 426 19.34 -18.45 -13.03
N PRO A 427 19.28 -19.79 -13.00
CA PRO A 427 18.05 -20.49 -12.67
C PRO A 427 17.49 -20.00 -11.33
N VAL A 428 16.17 -19.89 -11.26
CA VAL A 428 15.38 -19.64 -10.06
C VAL A 428 14.75 -20.96 -9.64
N THR A 429 14.79 -21.26 -8.35
CA THR A 429 14.09 -22.40 -7.77
C THR A 429 12.92 -21.87 -6.93
N VAL A 430 11.74 -22.47 -7.06
CA VAL A 430 10.61 -22.19 -6.17
C VAL A 430 10.21 -23.45 -5.43
N ILE A 431 10.21 -23.35 -4.11
CA ILE A 431 9.81 -24.40 -3.17
C ILE A 431 8.57 -23.92 -2.45
N ILE A 432 7.48 -24.68 -2.53
CA ILE A 432 6.24 -24.38 -1.79
C ILE A 432 5.95 -25.56 -0.86
N ASN A 433 5.81 -25.30 0.44
CA ASN A 433 5.53 -26.31 1.46
C ASN A 433 6.45 -27.54 1.31
N ASP A 434 7.76 -27.30 1.34
CA ASP A 434 8.85 -28.28 1.18
C ASP A 434 8.93 -29.01 -0.18
N LYS A 435 8.08 -28.66 -1.15
CA LYS A 435 8.08 -29.25 -2.48
C LYS A 435 8.63 -28.28 -3.52
N GLN A 436 9.69 -28.69 -4.24
CA GLN A 436 10.17 -27.93 -5.40
C GLN A 436 9.15 -28.01 -6.54
N LEU A 437 8.52 -26.88 -6.87
CA LEU A 437 7.53 -26.79 -7.96
C LEU A 437 8.09 -26.19 -9.24
N TYR A 438 9.20 -25.45 -9.14
CA TYR A 438 9.84 -24.82 -10.29
C TYR A 438 11.36 -24.82 -10.15
N LYS A 439 12.05 -25.04 -11.26
CA LYS A 439 13.48 -24.77 -11.42
C LYS A 439 13.75 -24.40 -12.88
N GLY A 440 14.15 -23.17 -13.13
CA GLY A 440 14.37 -22.70 -14.50
C GLY A 440 14.83 -21.25 -14.58
N LYS A 441 15.27 -20.83 -15.78
CA LYS A 441 15.57 -19.42 -16.03
C LYS A 441 14.27 -18.69 -16.35
N VAL A 442 14.01 -17.61 -15.62
CA VAL A 442 12.90 -16.69 -15.91
C VAL A 442 13.32 -15.70 -16.99
N LYS A 443 12.37 -15.30 -17.83
CA LYS A 443 12.61 -14.37 -18.95
C LYS A 443 11.75 -13.15 -18.76
N ALA A 444 12.33 -11.97 -18.97
CA ALA A 444 11.58 -10.74 -18.90
C ALA A 444 10.56 -10.66 -20.05
N THR A 445 9.32 -10.26 -19.76
CA THR A 445 8.28 -10.07 -20.76
C THR A 445 7.56 -8.75 -20.57
N LEU A 446 7.11 -8.18 -21.69
CA LEU A 446 6.27 -6.99 -21.65
C LEU A 446 4.89 -7.29 -20.99
N GLN A 447 4.41 -8.53 -21.12
CA GLN A 447 3.16 -8.97 -20.50
C GLN A 447 3.24 -8.90 -18.97
N ASP A 448 4.35 -9.37 -18.37
CA ASP A 448 4.55 -9.33 -16.92
C ASP A 448 4.64 -7.90 -16.39
N MET A 449 5.34 -7.01 -17.11
CA MET A 449 5.41 -5.58 -16.77
C MET A 449 4.04 -4.92 -16.79
N ILE A 450 3.23 -5.17 -17.83
CA ILE A 450 1.88 -4.61 -17.95
C ILE A 450 0.96 -5.16 -16.86
N ASN A 451 0.98 -6.49 -16.64
CA ASN A 451 0.10 -7.15 -15.68
C ASN A 451 0.42 -6.72 -14.24
N SER A 452 1.71 -6.66 -13.87
CA SER A 452 2.12 -6.18 -12.55
C SER A 452 1.82 -4.71 -12.32
N CYS A 453 2.03 -3.86 -13.34
CA CYS A 453 1.65 -2.45 -13.27
C CYS A 453 0.13 -2.29 -13.09
N THR A 454 -0.68 -3.14 -13.72
CA THR A 454 -2.15 -3.13 -13.57
C THR A 454 -2.57 -3.55 -12.16
N GLU A 455 -1.94 -4.58 -11.62
CA GLU A 455 -2.23 -5.12 -10.28
C GLU A 455 -1.88 -4.12 -9.17
N TYR A 456 -0.68 -3.55 -9.24
CA TYR A 456 -0.10 -2.79 -8.12
C TYR A 456 -0.09 -1.28 -8.31
N PHE A 457 -0.31 -0.78 -9.53
CA PHE A 457 -0.39 0.65 -9.87
C PHE A 457 0.74 1.51 -9.27
N ASP A 458 1.95 0.95 -9.24
CA ASP A 458 3.09 1.48 -8.50
C ASP A 458 4.35 1.47 -9.38
N PRO A 459 5.10 2.59 -9.46
CA PRO A 459 6.28 2.70 -10.32
C PRO A 459 7.37 1.68 -9.98
N TYR A 460 7.46 1.24 -8.72
CA TYR A 460 8.43 0.24 -8.31
C TYR A 460 7.94 -1.18 -8.61
N ARG A 461 6.66 -1.41 -8.83
CA ARG A 461 6.11 -2.78 -9.05
C ARG A 461 5.75 -3.07 -10.51
N VAL A 462 6.49 -2.46 -11.43
CA VAL A 462 6.55 -2.88 -12.84
C VAL A 462 7.56 -4.03 -12.96
N PHE A 463 7.14 -5.23 -12.57
CA PHE A 463 8.00 -6.40 -12.50
C PHE A 463 8.37 -6.94 -13.88
N HIS A 464 9.57 -7.51 -14.00
CA HIS A 464 10.14 -7.90 -15.29
C HIS A 464 9.61 -9.25 -15.77
N ALA A 465 9.37 -10.17 -14.85
CA ALA A 465 8.94 -11.54 -15.12
C ALA A 465 7.98 -12.04 -14.04
N SER A 466 7.32 -13.16 -14.28
CA SER A 466 6.58 -13.89 -13.24
C SER A 466 6.73 -15.41 -13.36
N ILE A 467 6.38 -16.11 -12.27
CA ILE A 467 6.22 -17.57 -12.22
C ILE A 467 4.83 -17.85 -11.66
N GLU A 468 4.01 -18.60 -12.40
CA GLU A 468 2.70 -19.08 -11.93
C GLU A 468 2.77 -20.54 -11.49
N LEU A 469 2.24 -20.84 -10.30
CA LEU A 469 2.32 -22.15 -9.68
C LEU A 469 0.99 -22.54 -9.02
N ASN A 470 0.61 -23.80 -9.20
CA ASN A 470 -0.43 -24.45 -8.40
C ASN A 470 0.23 -25.17 -7.22
N TYR A 471 -0.39 -25.12 -6.04
CA TYR A 471 0.14 -25.76 -4.82
C TYR A 471 -0.91 -26.55 -4.07
#